data_AF-D4ZB79-F1
#
_entry.id   AF-D4ZB79-F1
#
_cell.length_a   1.000
_cell.length_b   1.000
_cell.length_c   1.000
_cell.angle_alpha   90.00
_cell.angle_beta   90.00
_cell.angle_gamma   90.00
#
_symmetry.space_group_name_H-M   'P 1'
#
loop_
_entity.id
_entity.type
_entity.pdbx_description
1 polymer ?
#
loop_
_entity_poly.entity_id
_entity_poly.type
_entity_poly.pdbx_seq_one_letter_code
_entity_poly.pdbx_strand_id
1 'polypeptide(L)'
;MNMKHHIGYAVVLCSTLTLAPPTFATEGLSANISVTNNYIWRGVTQTHDKPAVSGGIDYAMDTGIYLGTWASNIDFGDDATTELDLYLGFANEFGEFNYDFGYVYYGYPDGDDLNFGEVYGSIGWNVLSIGISTTAHSDWSSDFGDDIYFEINAAFEILGDAELGLHLGSYDFDDGLDYQDYNVSISKSGFSFLVSQVSEDEIDDDYKIVVSYTYEIDL
;
A
#
# COMPACT_ATOMS: atom_id res chain seq x y z
N MET A 1 34.15 -12.93 -3.19
CA MET A 1 32.97 -13.81 -3.25
C MET A 1 31.80 -12.87 -3.47
N ASN A 2 31.31 -12.79 -4.70
CA ASN A 2 30.40 -11.72 -5.13
C ASN A 2 29.01 -12.02 -4.60
N MET A 3 28.56 -11.21 -3.63
CA MET A 3 27.20 -11.23 -3.13
C MET A 3 26.32 -10.59 -4.20
N LYS A 4 25.60 -11.41 -4.98
CA LYS A 4 24.51 -10.95 -5.82
C LYS A 4 23.42 -10.49 -4.86
N HIS A 5 23.24 -9.19 -4.74
CA HIS A 5 22.12 -8.64 -3.98
C HIS A 5 20.89 -8.85 -4.88
N HIS A 6 19.98 -9.71 -4.44
CA HIS A 6 18.64 -9.82 -5.00
C HIS A 6 17.82 -8.77 -4.27
N ILE A 7 17.35 -7.76 -4.99
CA ILE A 7 16.77 -6.55 -4.41
C ILE A 7 15.37 -6.35 -5.02
N GLY A 8 14.36 -6.18 -4.15
CA GLY A 8 12.93 -6.25 -4.45
C GLY A 8 12.34 -4.99 -5.10
N TYR A 9 11.21 -5.18 -5.78
CA TYR A 9 10.62 -4.26 -6.75
C TYR A 9 9.49 -3.40 -6.20
N ALA A 10 9.17 -2.35 -6.96
CA ALA A 10 8.05 -1.41 -6.88
C ALA A 10 7.13 -1.54 -5.65
N VAL A 11 7.12 -0.49 -4.83
CA VAL A 11 6.21 -0.33 -3.69
C VAL A 11 4.76 -0.34 -4.21
N VAL A 12 4.10 -1.48 -4.12
CA VAL A 12 2.64 -1.57 -4.24
C VAL A 12 2.06 -0.97 -2.97
N LEU A 13 1.63 0.29 -3.07
CA LEU A 13 1.08 1.09 -1.96
C LEU A 13 -0.31 0.63 -1.47
N CYS A 14 -0.82 -0.50 -1.95
CA CYS A 14 -2.04 -1.10 -1.44
C CYS A 14 -1.74 -2.44 -0.78
N SER A 15 -1.95 -2.50 0.55
CA SER A 15 -2.29 -3.67 1.38
C SER A 15 -1.26 -4.38 2.25
N THR A 16 0.05 -4.18 2.09
CA THR A 16 1.00 -4.69 3.11
C THR A 16 2.22 -3.79 3.22
N LEU A 17 2.46 -3.30 4.43
CA LEU A 17 3.70 -2.62 4.81
C LEU A 17 4.90 -3.58 4.65
N THR A 18 5.40 -3.73 3.42
CA THR A 18 6.77 -4.16 3.14
C THR A 18 7.51 -2.90 2.74
N LEU A 19 8.10 -2.24 3.74
CA LEU A 19 8.95 -1.07 3.53
C LEU A 19 10.33 -1.57 3.10
N ALA A 20 10.40 -2.24 1.94
CA ALA A 20 11.68 -2.36 1.28
C ALA A 20 12.19 -0.93 1.01
N PRO A 21 13.47 -0.60 1.29
CA PRO A 21 14.01 0.68 0.88
C PRO A 21 13.72 0.84 -0.62
N PRO A 22 13.25 2.01 -1.09
CA PRO A 22 13.08 2.23 -2.50
C PRO A 22 14.45 2.05 -3.10
N THR A 23 14.51 0.99 -3.86
CA THR A 23 15.68 0.50 -4.53
C THR A 23 15.18 0.35 -5.95
N PHE A 24 16.02 0.76 -6.90
CA PHE A 24 15.65 0.81 -8.31
C PHE A 24 14.74 -0.35 -8.66
N ALA A 25 13.53 -0.02 -9.13
CA ALA A 25 12.82 -0.99 -9.91
C ALA A 25 13.79 -1.41 -11.03
N THR A 26 14.17 -2.69 -11.06
CA THR A 26 14.95 -3.21 -12.19
C THR A 26 14.10 -2.88 -13.40
N GLU A 27 14.70 -2.19 -14.37
CA GLU A 27 14.06 -1.90 -15.64
C GLU A 27 13.38 -3.18 -16.15
N GLY A 28 12.11 -3.05 -16.50
CA GLY A 28 11.37 -4.15 -17.08
C GLY A 28 10.10 -4.47 -16.34
N LEU A 29 9.65 -5.70 -16.59
CA LEU A 29 8.35 -6.20 -16.20
C LEU A 29 8.51 -7.08 -14.96
N SER A 30 7.69 -6.86 -13.95
CA SER A 30 7.58 -7.73 -12.78
C SER A 30 6.13 -8.07 -12.50
N ALA A 31 5.91 -9.12 -11.73
CA ALA A 31 4.60 -9.50 -11.25
C ALA A 31 4.68 -10.01 -9.81
N ASN A 32 3.57 -9.88 -9.08
CA ASN A 32 3.47 -10.37 -7.71
C ASN A 32 2.16 -11.16 -7.52
N ILE A 33 2.18 -12.06 -6.54
CA ILE A 33 0.99 -12.73 -6.03
C ILE A 33 1.07 -12.85 -4.52
N SER A 34 -0.05 -12.57 -3.86
CA SER A 34 -0.14 -12.51 -2.41
C SER A 34 -1.37 -13.24 -1.90
N VAL A 35 -1.24 -13.77 -0.68
CA VAL A 35 -2.36 -14.29 0.10
C VAL A 35 -2.30 -13.68 1.50
N THR A 36 -3.46 -13.29 2.03
CA THR A 36 -3.59 -12.77 3.39
C THR A 36 -4.83 -13.35 4.06
N ASN A 37 -4.84 -13.43 5.39
CA ASN A 37 -6.05 -13.77 6.14
C ASN A 37 -7.05 -12.60 6.24
N ASN A 38 -6.60 -11.37 5.98
CA ASN A 38 -7.40 -10.15 5.97
C ASN A 38 -6.68 -9.09 5.14
N TYR A 39 -7.37 -8.48 4.16
CA TYR A 39 -6.88 -7.31 3.45
C TYR A 39 -7.22 -6.06 4.25
N ILE A 40 -6.18 -5.37 4.76
CA ILE A 40 -6.29 -4.07 5.44
C ILE A 40 -5.79 -2.94 4.52
N TRP A 41 -6.56 -1.86 4.42
CA TRP A 41 -6.17 -0.59 3.79
C TRP A 41 -6.36 0.55 4.80
N ARG A 42 -5.27 1.27 5.12
CA ARG A 42 -5.27 2.37 6.11
C ARG A 42 -5.97 2.00 7.42
N GLY A 43 -5.64 0.83 7.96
CA GLY A 43 -6.24 0.27 9.17
C GLY A 43 -7.61 -0.41 9.01
N VAL A 44 -8.30 -0.24 7.88
CA VAL A 44 -9.67 -0.73 7.66
C VAL A 44 -9.68 -2.00 6.82
N THR A 45 -10.46 -3.00 7.25
CA THR A 45 -10.64 -4.24 6.48
C THR A 45 -11.40 -3.99 5.17
N GLN A 46 -10.83 -4.47 4.07
CA GLN A 46 -11.45 -4.47 2.74
C GLN A 46 -12.12 -5.82 2.42
N THR A 47 -12.04 -6.79 3.33
CA THR A 47 -12.52 -8.16 3.12
C THR A 47 -13.40 -8.66 4.25
N HIS A 48 -13.95 -7.75 5.05
CA HIS A 48 -14.72 -8.09 6.24
C HIS A 48 -14.08 -9.20 7.10
N ASP A 49 -12.79 -9.05 7.42
CA ASP A 49 -11.99 -10.02 8.19
C ASP A 49 -11.87 -11.42 7.56
N LYS A 50 -12.05 -11.54 6.24
CA LYS A 50 -11.91 -12.78 5.48
C LYS A 50 -10.61 -12.81 4.67
N PRO A 51 -10.14 -14.01 4.27
CA PRO A 51 -8.94 -14.12 3.45
C PRO A 51 -9.05 -13.42 2.09
N ALA A 52 -7.93 -12.90 1.63
CA ALA A 52 -7.79 -12.29 0.30
C ALA A 52 -6.65 -12.94 -0.49
N VAL A 53 -6.84 -12.99 -1.81
CA VAL A 53 -5.80 -13.28 -2.79
C VAL A 53 -5.67 -12.05 -3.67
N SER A 54 -4.44 -11.59 -3.85
CA SER A 54 -4.15 -10.44 -4.69
C SER A 54 -2.94 -10.66 -5.57
N GLY A 55 -2.75 -9.79 -6.55
CA GLY A 55 -1.57 -9.82 -7.41
C GLY A 55 -1.58 -8.67 -8.39
N GLY A 56 -0.40 -8.39 -8.94
CA GLY A 56 -0.20 -7.27 -9.84
C GLY A 56 0.85 -7.53 -10.92
N ILE A 57 0.90 -6.61 -11.87
CA ILE A 57 1.92 -6.53 -12.92
C ILE A 57 2.41 -5.10 -12.98
N ASP A 58 3.73 -4.94 -12.96
CA ASP A 58 4.41 -3.65 -12.92
C ASP A 58 5.39 -3.53 -14.08
N TYR A 59 5.53 -2.31 -14.59
CA TYR A 59 6.56 -1.95 -15.54
C TYR A 59 7.29 -0.69 -15.08
N ALA A 60 8.61 -0.79 -14.95
CA ALA A 60 9.46 0.33 -14.59
C ALA A 60 10.45 0.68 -15.70
N MET A 61 10.64 1.98 -15.91
CA MET A 61 11.62 2.55 -16.83
C MET A 61 12.85 3.02 -16.06
N ASP A 62 14.02 2.96 -16.71
CA ASP A 62 15.28 3.55 -16.22
C ASP A 62 15.18 5.04 -15.83
N THR A 63 14.16 5.74 -16.33
CA THR A 63 13.93 7.16 -16.03
C THR A 63 13.32 7.40 -14.64
N GLY A 64 12.84 6.35 -13.96
CA GLY A 64 12.06 6.44 -12.72
C GLY A 64 10.54 6.46 -12.93
N ILE A 65 10.08 6.50 -14.19
CA ILE A 65 8.65 6.35 -14.51
C ILE A 65 8.24 4.90 -14.34
N TYR A 66 7.11 4.66 -13.71
CA TYR A 66 6.50 3.34 -13.63
C TYR A 66 4.99 3.41 -13.90
N LEU A 67 4.44 2.25 -14.24
CA LEU A 67 3.00 2.00 -14.28
C LEU A 67 2.71 0.54 -13.93
N GLY A 68 1.52 0.27 -13.43
CA GLY A 68 1.14 -1.09 -13.10
C GLY A 68 -0.35 -1.24 -12.87
N THR A 69 -0.72 -2.46 -12.52
CA THR A 69 -2.06 -2.83 -12.12
C THR A 69 -1.98 -3.82 -10.98
N TRP A 70 -2.98 -3.76 -10.11
CA TRP A 70 -3.15 -4.67 -9.01
C TRP A 70 -4.62 -5.09 -8.92
N ALA A 71 -4.90 -6.30 -8.47
CA ALA A 71 -6.26 -6.74 -8.24
C ALA A 71 -6.34 -7.63 -7.01
N SER A 72 -7.48 -7.59 -6.34
CA SER A 72 -7.81 -8.47 -5.22
C SER A 72 -9.29 -8.76 -5.15
N ASN A 73 -9.64 -9.84 -4.44
CA ASN A 73 -10.99 -9.93 -3.91
C ASN A 73 -11.18 -8.96 -2.73
N ILE A 74 -12.40 -8.45 -2.59
CA ILE A 74 -12.88 -7.60 -1.50
C ILE A 74 -14.22 -8.14 -0.96
N ASP A 75 -14.67 -7.60 0.15
CA ASP A 75 -16.00 -7.83 0.73
C ASP A 75 -16.37 -6.64 1.62
N PHE A 76 -17.23 -5.78 1.10
CA PHE A 76 -17.79 -4.63 1.83
C PHE A 76 -19.18 -4.92 2.42
N GLY A 77 -19.67 -6.16 2.32
CA GLY A 77 -21.02 -6.55 2.71
C GLY A 77 -22.11 -6.18 1.69
N ASP A 78 -21.73 -5.79 0.47
CA ASP A 78 -22.60 -5.49 -0.67
C ASP A 78 -22.26 -6.36 -1.90
N ASP A 79 -22.58 -5.89 -3.11
CA ASP A 79 -22.33 -6.61 -4.36
C ASP A 79 -20.88 -6.51 -4.85
N ALA A 80 -20.05 -5.63 -4.28
CA ALA A 80 -18.66 -5.46 -4.67
C ALA A 80 -17.81 -6.63 -4.17
N THR A 81 -17.15 -7.32 -5.11
CA THR A 81 -16.31 -8.49 -4.79
C THR A 81 -14.90 -8.40 -5.38
N THR A 82 -14.67 -7.43 -6.25
CA THR A 82 -13.39 -7.26 -6.95
C THR A 82 -12.92 -5.82 -6.88
N GLU A 83 -11.63 -5.66 -6.58
CA GLU A 83 -10.91 -4.40 -6.75
C GLU A 83 -9.88 -4.56 -7.86
N LEU A 84 -9.79 -3.55 -8.72
CA LEU A 84 -8.82 -3.43 -9.81
C LEU A 84 -8.22 -2.03 -9.79
N ASP A 85 -6.95 -1.99 -9.47
CA ASP A 85 -6.18 -0.77 -9.41
C ASP A 85 -5.37 -0.58 -10.68
N LEU A 86 -5.27 0.68 -11.11
CA LEU A 86 -4.39 1.13 -12.16
C LEU A 86 -3.58 2.31 -11.64
N TYR A 87 -2.26 2.23 -11.75
CA TYR A 87 -1.40 3.29 -11.24
C TYR A 87 -0.28 3.64 -12.20
N LEU A 88 0.17 4.87 -12.07
CA LEU A 88 1.40 5.37 -12.68
C LEU A 88 2.03 6.40 -11.77
N GLY A 89 3.35 6.53 -11.86
CA GLY A 89 4.06 7.50 -11.06
C GLY A 89 5.49 7.69 -11.49
N PHE A 90 6.20 8.44 -10.66
CA PHE A 90 7.60 8.72 -10.82
C PHE A 90 8.30 8.63 -9.47
N ALA A 91 9.24 7.69 -9.36
CA ALA A 91 10.07 7.51 -8.19
C ALA A 91 11.54 7.74 -8.53
N ASN A 92 12.26 8.45 -7.68
CA ASN A 92 13.71 8.68 -7.85
C ASN A 92 14.39 9.01 -6.52
N GLU A 93 15.70 9.19 -6.57
CA GLU A 93 16.54 9.54 -5.44
C GLU A 93 17.22 10.90 -5.65
N PHE A 94 17.42 11.62 -4.55
CA PHE A 94 18.23 12.81 -4.49
C PHE A 94 19.11 12.80 -3.23
N GLY A 95 20.38 12.44 -3.42
CA GLY A 95 21.32 12.29 -2.30
C GLY A 95 20.95 11.08 -1.44
N GLU A 96 20.61 11.33 -0.18
CA GLU A 96 20.16 10.29 0.77
C GLU A 96 18.63 10.16 0.83
N PHE A 97 17.91 11.00 0.08
CA PHE A 97 16.47 11.00 0.04
C PHE A 97 15.97 10.23 -1.16
N ASN A 98 14.86 9.53 -0.98
CA ASN A 98 14.04 9.00 -2.05
C ASN A 98 12.71 9.76 -2.07
N TYR A 99 12.08 9.81 -3.22
CA TYR A 99 10.77 10.42 -3.38
C TYR A 99 9.95 9.69 -4.44
N ASP A 100 8.64 9.71 -4.25
CA ASP A 100 7.65 9.18 -5.18
C ASP A 100 6.51 10.19 -5.29
N PHE A 101 5.91 10.29 -6.46
CA PHE A 101 4.61 10.89 -6.64
C PHE A 101 3.90 10.18 -7.78
N GLY A 102 2.60 9.99 -7.60
CA GLY A 102 1.85 9.17 -8.51
C GLY A 102 0.36 9.45 -8.48
N TYR A 103 -0.32 8.65 -9.28
CA TYR A 103 -1.76 8.59 -9.37
C TYR A 103 -2.18 7.12 -9.33
N VAL A 104 -3.19 6.83 -8.53
CA VAL A 104 -3.86 5.53 -8.48
C VAL A 104 -5.33 5.74 -8.80
N TYR A 105 -5.87 4.86 -9.64
CA TYR A 105 -7.31 4.66 -9.82
C TYR A 105 -7.69 3.35 -9.15
N TYR A 106 -8.65 3.40 -8.23
CA TYR A 106 -9.27 2.27 -7.59
C TYR A 106 -10.59 1.97 -8.27
N GLY A 107 -10.69 0.80 -8.90
CA GLY A 107 -11.86 0.38 -9.65
C GLY A 107 -12.56 -0.80 -8.98
N TYR A 108 -13.88 -0.74 -8.89
CA TYR A 108 -14.74 -1.79 -8.34
C TYR A 108 -15.75 -2.23 -9.40
N PRO A 109 -15.37 -3.13 -10.33
CA PRO A 109 -16.16 -3.41 -11.53
C PRO A 109 -17.55 -4.02 -11.27
N ASP A 110 -17.74 -4.60 -10.10
CA ASP A 110 -18.97 -5.23 -9.63
C ASP A 110 -19.67 -4.44 -8.50
N GLY A 111 -19.11 -3.30 -8.09
CA GLY A 111 -19.72 -2.35 -7.17
C GLY A 111 -20.41 -1.19 -7.90
N ASP A 112 -21.33 -0.52 -7.21
CA ASP A 112 -22.05 0.65 -7.71
C ASP A 112 -21.49 1.94 -7.07
N ASP A 113 -21.07 2.91 -7.90
CA ASP A 113 -20.59 4.25 -7.49
C ASP A 113 -19.43 4.25 -6.47
N LEU A 114 -18.56 3.23 -6.51
CA LEU A 114 -17.42 3.06 -5.60
C LEU A 114 -16.06 3.47 -6.21
N ASN A 115 -15.98 3.81 -7.50
CA ASN A 115 -14.67 4.08 -8.10
C ASN A 115 -14.13 5.44 -7.67
N PHE A 116 -12.82 5.52 -7.50
CA PHE A 116 -12.15 6.79 -7.22
C PHE A 116 -10.70 6.77 -7.66
N GLY A 117 -10.06 7.92 -7.61
CA GLY A 117 -8.62 7.99 -7.77
C GLY A 117 -7.99 8.97 -6.81
N GLU A 118 -6.73 8.72 -6.49
CA GLU A 118 -5.93 9.55 -5.61
C GLU A 118 -4.67 10.01 -6.34
N VAL A 119 -4.23 11.24 -6.03
CA VAL A 119 -2.84 11.64 -6.26
C VAL A 119 -2.09 11.58 -4.95
N TYR A 120 -0.83 11.20 -5.01
CA TYR A 120 -0.01 11.07 -3.81
C TYR A 120 1.42 11.52 -4.03
N GLY A 121 2.12 11.71 -2.92
CA GLY A 121 3.56 11.86 -2.91
C GLY A 121 4.17 11.48 -1.57
N SER A 122 5.40 10.98 -1.61
CA SER A 122 6.14 10.55 -0.43
C SER A 122 7.61 10.93 -0.51
N ILE A 123 8.24 11.07 0.65
CA ILE A 123 9.69 11.26 0.79
C ILE A 123 10.19 10.32 1.87
N GLY A 124 11.26 9.58 1.56
CA GLY A 124 11.97 8.72 2.51
C GLY A 124 13.40 9.19 2.77
N TRP A 125 13.87 8.90 3.98
CA TRP A 125 15.24 9.13 4.43
C TRP A 125 15.65 8.06 5.45
N ASN A 126 16.65 7.25 5.09
CA ASN A 126 17.14 6.16 5.92
C ASN A 126 16.00 5.20 6.31
N VAL A 127 15.75 5.02 7.61
CA VAL A 127 14.68 4.15 8.13
C VAL A 127 13.30 4.81 8.12
N LEU A 128 13.18 6.08 7.77
CA LEU A 128 11.93 6.85 7.89
C LEU A 128 11.35 7.19 6.52
N SER A 129 10.02 7.25 6.42
CA SER A 129 9.35 7.92 5.30
C SER A 129 8.08 8.64 5.76
N ILE A 130 7.68 9.63 4.98
CA ILE A 130 6.42 10.35 5.13
C ILE A 130 5.68 10.36 3.79
N GLY A 131 4.36 10.31 3.84
CA GLY A 131 3.49 10.27 2.67
C GLY A 131 2.27 11.16 2.84
N ILE A 132 1.75 11.66 1.72
CA ILE A 132 0.46 12.31 1.63
C ILE A 132 -0.27 11.81 0.38
N SER A 133 -1.55 11.48 0.52
CA SER A 133 -2.46 11.11 -0.56
C SER A 133 -3.71 11.96 -0.47
N THR A 134 -4.35 12.26 -1.60
CA THR A 134 -5.64 12.95 -1.60
C THR A 134 -6.49 12.56 -2.78
N THR A 135 -7.81 12.57 -2.57
CA THR A 135 -8.80 12.33 -3.60
C THR A 135 -8.59 13.25 -4.79
N ALA A 136 -8.43 12.65 -5.95
CA ALA A 136 -8.32 13.32 -7.24
C ALA A 136 -9.67 13.38 -7.97
N HIS A 137 -10.46 12.31 -7.85
CA HIS A 137 -11.86 12.22 -8.26
C HIS A 137 -12.53 11.06 -7.53
N SER A 138 -13.87 11.08 -7.47
CA SER A 138 -14.67 9.96 -6.99
C SER A 138 -16.00 9.87 -7.76
N ASP A 139 -16.60 8.67 -7.79
CA ASP A 139 -17.96 8.47 -8.32
C ASP A 139 -19.03 8.90 -7.30
N TRP A 140 -18.68 8.99 -6.02
CA TRP A 140 -19.51 9.61 -4.98
C TRP A 140 -19.31 11.13 -4.92
N SER A 141 -19.86 11.78 -3.89
CA SER A 141 -19.90 13.24 -3.80
C SER A 141 -18.63 13.88 -3.23
N SER A 142 -17.47 13.24 -3.32
CA SER A 142 -16.18 13.81 -2.87
C SER A 142 -15.47 14.50 -4.05
N ASP A 143 -15.15 15.78 -3.87
CA ASP A 143 -14.39 16.60 -4.80
C ASP A 143 -12.87 16.42 -4.60
N PHE A 144 -12.09 16.99 -5.53
CA PHE A 144 -10.63 16.99 -5.41
C PHE A 144 -10.19 17.65 -4.10
N GLY A 145 -9.39 16.93 -3.30
CA GLY A 145 -8.83 17.46 -2.06
C GLY A 145 -9.68 17.24 -0.82
N ASP A 146 -10.87 16.66 -0.94
CA ASP A 146 -11.81 16.50 0.18
C ASP A 146 -11.33 15.45 1.19
N ASP A 147 -10.75 14.36 0.68
CA ASP A 147 -10.19 13.31 1.53
C ASP A 147 -8.66 13.36 1.45
N ILE A 148 -8.00 13.52 2.59
CA ILE A 148 -6.56 13.62 2.71
C ILE A 148 -6.07 12.58 3.69
N TYR A 149 -5.08 11.80 3.25
CA TYR A 149 -4.40 10.85 4.10
C TYR A 149 -2.93 11.24 4.26
N PHE A 150 -2.47 11.33 5.50
CA PHE A 150 -1.07 11.56 5.84
C PHE A 150 -0.51 10.37 6.61
N GLU A 151 0.73 9.99 6.32
CA GLU A 151 1.37 8.87 7.00
C GLU A 151 2.84 9.14 7.35
N ILE A 152 3.30 8.46 8.41
CA ILE A 152 4.69 8.37 8.82
C ILE A 152 5.03 6.90 9.04
N ASN A 153 6.16 6.48 8.49
CA ASN A 153 6.62 5.11 8.52
C ASN A 153 8.04 5.02 9.08
N ALA A 154 8.36 3.91 9.74
CA ALA A 154 9.72 3.54 10.11
C ALA A 154 9.98 2.04 9.88
N ALA A 155 11.08 1.69 9.21
CA ALA A 155 11.47 0.31 8.91
C ALA A 155 12.89 0.00 9.37
N PHE A 156 13.04 -1.03 10.20
CA PHE A 156 14.32 -1.43 10.78
C PHE A 156 14.68 -2.85 10.39
N GLU A 157 15.88 -3.06 9.84
CA GLU A 157 16.44 -4.40 9.73
C GLU A 157 16.71 -4.96 11.13
N ILE A 158 16.09 -6.09 11.43
CA ILE A 158 16.22 -6.81 12.69
C ILE A 158 16.55 -8.28 12.40
N LEU A 159 17.23 -8.93 13.35
CA LEU A 159 17.49 -10.37 13.28
C LEU A 159 18.20 -10.84 11.98
N GLY A 160 18.92 -9.93 11.30
CA GLY A 160 19.76 -10.17 10.12
C GLY A 160 19.09 -9.94 8.77
N ASP A 161 17.86 -10.40 8.60
CA ASP A 161 17.12 -10.33 7.32
C ASP A 161 15.59 -10.26 7.54
N ALA A 162 15.16 -9.99 8.77
CA ALA A 162 13.78 -9.62 9.06
C ALA A 162 13.67 -8.10 9.15
N GLU A 163 12.48 -7.59 8.95
CA GLU A 163 12.18 -6.16 9.04
C GLU A 163 11.12 -5.93 10.12
N LEU A 164 11.33 -4.93 10.96
CA LEU A 164 10.34 -4.38 11.87
C LEU A 164 9.78 -3.10 11.25
N GLY A 165 8.49 -3.08 10.94
CA GLY A 165 7.77 -1.91 10.46
C GLY A 165 6.95 -1.26 11.57
N LEU A 166 7.00 0.06 11.63
CA LEU A 166 6.12 0.91 12.45
C LEU A 166 5.43 1.90 11.53
N HIS A 167 4.15 2.13 11.75
CA HIS A 167 3.38 3.06 10.94
C HIS A 167 2.33 3.80 11.77
N LEU A 168 2.14 5.08 11.40
CA LEU A 168 1.13 5.99 11.93
C LEU A 168 0.48 6.71 10.75
N GLY A 169 -0.82 6.54 10.58
CA GLY A 169 -1.64 7.21 9.57
C GLY A 169 -2.68 8.13 10.21
N SER A 170 -3.08 9.16 9.46
CA SER A 170 -4.21 10.03 9.78
C SER A 170 -4.99 10.25 8.50
N TYR A 171 -6.27 9.91 8.52
CA TYR A 171 -7.20 10.15 7.44
C TYR A 171 -8.16 11.23 7.88
N ASP A 172 -8.10 12.38 7.21
CA ASP A 172 -9.01 13.50 7.40
C ASP A 172 -10.00 13.53 6.22
N PHE A 173 -11.29 13.52 6.51
CA PHE A 173 -12.36 13.59 5.49
C PHE A 173 -13.13 14.89 5.66
N ASP A 174 -13.46 15.58 4.56
CA ASP A 174 -14.25 16.82 4.63
C ASP A 174 -15.66 16.59 5.22
N ASP A 175 -16.19 15.36 5.14
CA ASP A 175 -17.48 14.98 5.72
C ASP A 175 -17.45 14.72 7.25
N GLY A 176 -16.26 14.69 7.85
CA GLY A 176 -16.02 14.72 9.29
C GLY A 176 -15.72 13.39 9.97
N LEU A 177 -15.51 12.29 9.24
CA LEU A 177 -15.07 11.00 9.80
C LEU A 177 -13.54 10.88 9.86
N ASP A 178 -12.89 11.71 10.68
CA ASP A 178 -11.44 11.67 10.83
C ASP A 178 -10.99 10.51 11.72
N TYR A 179 -9.99 9.75 11.29
CA TYR A 179 -9.43 8.68 12.10
C TYR A 179 -7.93 8.51 11.90
N GLN A 180 -7.28 7.82 12.83
CA GLN A 180 -5.87 7.44 12.75
C GLN A 180 -5.73 5.93 12.73
N ASP A 181 -4.73 5.41 12.01
CA ASP A 181 -4.36 4.00 12.07
C ASP A 181 -2.92 3.80 12.55
N TYR A 182 -2.73 2.68 13.26
CA TYR A 182 -1.50 2.35 13.97
C TYR A 182 -1.10 0.92 13.64
N ASN A 183 0.11 0.75 13.12
CA ASN A 183 0.55 -0.53 12.60
C ASN A 183 1.92 -0.89 13.16
N VAL A 184 2.07 -2.16 13.58
CA VAL A 184 3.37 -2.77 13.91
C VAL A 184 3.48 -4.08 13.15
N SER A 185 4.52 -4.22 12.32
CA SER A 185 4.72 -5.41 11.51
C SER A 185 6.10 -6.04 11.70
N ILE A 186 6.18 -7.35 11.50
CA ILE A 186 7.44 -8.05 11.28
C ILE A 186 7.33 -8.82 9.97
N SER A 187 8.26 -8.62 9.05
CA SER A 187 8.29 -9.32 7.77
C SER A 187 9.63 -10.02 7.53
N LYS A 188 9.60 -11.14 6.80
CA LYS A 188 10.79 -11.88 6.37
C LYS A 188 10.46 -12.85 5.24
N SER A 189 11.26 -12.82 4.18
CA SER A 189 11.20 -13.78 3.07
C SER A 189 9.79 -13.95 2.48
N GLY A 190 9.10 -12.82 2.27
CA GLY A 190 7.73 -12.77 1.74
C GLY A 190 6.63 -12.96 2.78
N PHE A 191 6.91 -13.49 3.97
CA PHE A 191 5.93 -13.55 5.05
C PHE A 191 5.86 -12.22 5.80
N SER A 192 4.66 -11.83 6.22
CA SER A 192 4.44 -10.71 7.12
C SER A 192 3.47 -11.08 8.25
N PHE A 193 3.72 -10.55 9.43
CA PHE A 193 2.82 -10.52 10.57
C PHE A 193 2.59 -9.07 10.96
N LEU A 194 1.34 -8.62 10.97
CA LEU A 194 0.95 -7.25 11.27
C LEU A 194 -0.07 -7.24 12.41
N VAL A 195 0.09 -6.31 13.33
CA VAL A 195 -0.94 -5.86 14.26
C VAL A 195 -1.37 -4.46 13.84
N SER A 196 -2.67 -4.27 13.61
CA SER A 196 -3.26 -3.02 13.16
C SER A 196 -4.39 -2.58 14.11
N GLN A 197 -4.56 -1.28 14.28
CA GLN A 197 -5.62 -0.66 15.07
C GLN A 197 -6.01 0.67 14.44
N VAL A 198 -7.28 1.06 14.53
CA VAL A 198 -7.77 2.42 14.25
C VAL A 198 -8.18 3.15 15.53
N SER A 199 -8.18 4.48 15.51
CA SER A 199 -8.55 5.30 16.68
C SER A 199 -10.05 5.46 16.91
N GLU A 200 -10.87 5.13 15.90
CA GLU A 200 -12.31 5.39 15.88
C GLU A 200 -13.10 4.07 16.00
N ASP A 201 -13.80 3.92 17.13
CA ASP A 201 -14.53 2.70 17.47
C ASP A 201 -15.73 2.46 16.51
N GLU A 202 -16.24 3.51 15.86
CA GLU A 202 -17.28 3.37 14.82
C GLU A 202 -16.76 2.68 13.54
N ILE A 203 -15.44 2.73 13.31
CA ILE A 203 -14.77 2.05 12.19
C ILE A 203 -14.39 0.63 12.60
N ASP A 204 -13.66 0.50 13.71
CA ASP A 204 -13.32 -0.78 14.31
C ASP A 204 -12.89 -0.58 15.77
N ASP A 205 -13.40 -1.40 16.68
CA ASP A 205 -13.03 -1.37 18.10
C ASP A 205 -11.98 -2.43 18.47
N ASP A 206 -11.65 -3.33 17.54
CA ASP A 206 -10.75 -4.46 17.77
C ASP A 206 -9.40 -4.32 17.06
N TYR A 207 -8.35 -4.85 17.70
CA TYR A 207 -7.05 -5.04 17.03
C TYR A 207 -7.16 -6.09 15.92
N LYS A 208 -6.65 -5.78 14.74
CA LYS A 208 -6.51 -6.75 13.65
C LYS A 208 -5.16 -7.44 13.71
N ILE A 209 -5.18 -8.76 13.54
CA ILE A 209 -3.98 -9.58 13.36
C ILE A 209 -3.98 -10.09 11.93
N VAL A 210 -2.99 -9.67 11.16
CA VAL A 210 -2.85 -10.01 9.75
C VAL A 210 -1.61 -10.86 9.54
N VAL A 211 -1.77 -11.93 8.78
CA VAL A 211 -0.69 -12.79 8.31
C VAL A 211 -0.80 -12.87 6.81
N SER A 212 0.26 -12.50 6.11
CA SER A 212 0.32 -12.55 4.66
C SER A 212 1.59 -13.24 4.16
N TYR A 213 1.52 -13.69 2.91
CA TYR A 213 2.66 -14.15 2.13
C TYR A 213 2.58 -13.57 0.72
N THR A 214 3.67 -12.93 0.29
CA THR A 214 3.85 -12.37 -1.05
C THR A 214 4.98 -13.08 -1.77
N TYR A 215 4.76 -13.39 -3.05
CA TYR A 215 5.78 -13.92 -3.95
C TYR A 215 5.98 -13.00 -5.15
N GLU A 216 7.22 -12.57 -5.34
CA GLU A 216 7.67 -11.72 -6.44
C GLU A 216 8.20 -12.54 -7.61
N ILE A 217 7.91 -12.08 -8.83
CA ILE A 217 8.26 -12.72 -10.11
C ILE A 217 8.94 -11.70 -11.02
N ASP A 218 10.19 -11.99 -11.38
CA ASP A 218 10.91 -11.29 -12.46
C ASP A 218 10.51 -11.89 -13.82
N LEU A 219 10.11 -11.06 -14.78
CA LEU A 219 9.63 -11.50 -16.11
C LEU A 219 10.62 -11.27 -17.25
#